data_AF-A0AAD7XCI2-F1
#
_entry.id   AF-A0AAD7XCI2-F1
#
_cell.length_a   1.000
_cell.length_b   1.000
_cell.length_c   1.000
_cell.angle_alpha   90.00
_cell.angle_beta   90.00
_cell.angle_gamma   90.00
#
_symmetry.space_group_name_H-M   'P 1'
#
loop_
_entity.id
_entity.type
_entity.pdbx_description
1 polymer ?
#
loop_
_entity_poly.entity_id
_entity_poly.type
_entity_poly.pdbx_seq_one_letter_code
_entity_poly.pdbx_strand_id
1 'polypeptide(L)'
;MYGEPDKNSAYSLSGHVEVKLTPPTSLLYDPPATEERFQLESLVLTFEGQSELLTPETGYAACRLVEFSQELIQNGPIEIGHYWDENLRDPQRWLITFNLPVPGWLPPTCSTTFGGVSHEEPEVSYRLTAKATYRDMRPGSSKSLRSIVSGTQTANSSAATVKLNRFTLPPSPHNLTTSEFSNFPFHSVEYSGSVKGSSSQVPTDVLSKLRLLAYLPEHIPMDSETFPLYLRLRPEGLTADERKRLRLPKFSITATQTEVSRAAMSSKYAAKWPVPPPSEQPPKKALRTRRSDLREFECGLLLSGPPRPIASSTYSILPRDFPSHFNLHDAEDNAGGFTDAAFDEPGTCVQMRLDVPFRDVLVDEKHLEHYDDSALPKLRPTERGPILTVGHTLDIALMCTYDLSEDEGADPNLATDELCLTLPLSFVRLPKRNPQLSIVDLPGVDVPQSGLLPPSLSYSQALPAYNQLYYRDGSLREDPTPLPRYTRDPKDAEDPPPPPVVCKQIPPTKLPLTPAVSDVSEPLS
;
A
#
# COMPACT_ATOMS: atom_id res chain seq x y z
N MET A 1 0.89 8.57 -0.49
CA MET A 1 1.86 8.13 -1.52
C MET A 1 1.06 7.67 -2.73
N TYR A 2 1.58 7.89 -3.94
CA TYR A 2 0.92 7.54 -5.19
C TYR A 2 1.75 6.55 -5.99
N GLY A 3 1.06 5.67 -6.70
CA GLY A 3 1.64 4.66 -7.55
C GLY A 3 2.32 3.52 -6.79
N GLU A 4 3.02 2.69 -7.56
CA GLU A 4 3.76 1.55 -7.05
C GLU A 4 4.90 1.96 -6.11
N PRO A 5 5.32 1.10 -5.16
CA PRO A 5 6.50 1.35 -4.35
C PRO A 5 7.75 1.54 -5.21
N ASP A 6 8.45 2.66 -5.02
CA ASP A 6 9.67 3.01 -5.78
C ASP A 6 10.81 3.43 -4.84
N LYS A 7 11.98 2.81 -5.02
CA LYS A 7 13.21 3.06 -4.25
C LYS A 7 13.79 4.45 -4.50
N ASN A 8 13.55 4.98 -5.68
CA ASN A 8 14.14 6.23 -6.13
C ASN A 8 13.24 7.44 -5.85
N SER A 9 12.05 7.21 -5.28
CA SER A 9 11.13 8.27 -4.88
C SER A 9 11.21 8.55 -3.38
N ALA A 10 10.90 9.79 -3.00
CA ALA A 10 10.75 10.20 -1.61
C ALA A 10 9.63 11.24 -1.47
N TYR A 11 9.02 11.30 -0.31
CA TYR A 11 7.95 12.22 0.07
C TYR A 11 8.43 13.11 1.21
N SER A 12 8.06 14.39 1.20
CA SER A 12 8.38 15.34 2.25
C SER A 12 7.44 15.16 3.45
N LEU A 13 7.98 14.87 4.63
CA LEU A 13 7.27 14.94 5.90
C LEU A 13 7.81 16.13 6.69
N SER A 14 7.08 17.24 6.66
CA SER A 14 7.47 18.49 7.29
C SER A 14 6.50 18.89 8.40
N GLY A 15 7.02 19.61 9.39
CA GLY A 15 6.24 20.07 10.54
C GLY A 15 7.10 20.86 11.51
N HIS A 16 6.70 20.89 12.77
CA HIS A 16 7.49 21.47 13.85
C HIS A 16 7.49 20.58 15.09
N VAL A 17 8.57 20.64 15.85
CA VAL A 17 8.69 20.09 17.20
C VAL A 17 8.48 21.23 18.19
N GLU A 18 7.48 21.09 19.05
CA GLU A 18 7.17 22.07 20.09
C GLU A 18 7.97 21.74 21.36
N VAL A 19 8.94 22.59 21.71
CA VAL A 19 9.65 22.54 22.99
C VAL A 19 8.90 23.43 23.96
N LYS A 20 8.46 22.85 25.09
CA LYS A 20 7.73 23.57 26.14
C LYS A 20 8.58 23.71 27.38
N LEU A 21 8.60 24.92 27.92
CA LEU A 21 9.02 25.14 29.28
C LEU A 21 7.77 25.29 30.15
N THR A 22 7.63 24.39 31.12
CA THR A 22 6.49 24.38 32.05
C THR A 22 6.93 24.95 33.40
N PRO A 23 6.11 25.81 34.03
CA PRO A 23 6.46 26.37 35.32
C PRO A 23 6.63 25.26 36.36
N PRO A 24 7.55 25.41 37.31
CA PRO A 24 7.75 24.42 38.36
C PRO A 24 6.46 24.26 39.17
N THR A 25 5.85 23.07 39.14
CA THR A 25 4.70 22.75 39.97
C THR A 25 5.15 22.54 41.42
N SER A 26 5.00 23.56 42.26
CA SER A 26 5.17 23.45 43.71
C SER A 26 3.82 23.12 44.33
N LEU A 27 3.74 22.00 45.06
CA LEU A 27 2.51 21.54 45.72
C LEU A 27 2.14 22.34 46.98
N LEU A 28 3.05 23.16 47.52
CA LEU A 28 2.91 23.73 48.87
C LEU A 28 2.94 25.25 48.92
N TYR A 29 3.51 25.93 47.92
CA TYR A 29 3.61 27.40 47.87
C TYR A 29 3.71 27.88 46.42
N ASP A 30 3.15 29.05 46.13
CA ASP A 30 3.43 29.77 44.89
C ASP A 30 4.93 30.10 44.87
N PRO A 31 5.68 29.54 43.90
CA PRO A 31 7.11 29.80 43.83
C PRO A 31 7.32 31.30 43.54
N PRO A 32 8.28 31.96 44.19
CA PRO A 32 8.60 33.35 43.89
C PRO A 32 9.00 33.49 42.42
N ALA A 33 8.87 34.70 41.87
CA ALA A 33 9.30 35.01 40.52
C ALA A 33 10.75 34.55 40.29
N THR A 34 10.92 33.59 39.40
CA THR A 34 12.20 32.95 39.16
C THR A 34 12.51 32.92 37.69
N GLU A 35 13.75 33.24 37.35
CA GLU A 35 14.26 33.05 36.02
C GLU A 35 14.73 31.60 35.88
N GLU A 36 14.28 30.95 34.81
CA GLU A 36 14.74 29.64 34.39
C GLU A 36 15.40 29.77 33.03
N ARG A 37 16.63 29.27 32.92
CA ARG A 37 17.42 29.28 31.69
C ARG A 37 17.97 27.88 31.47
N PHE A 38 17.72 27.36 30.29
CA PHE A 38 18.21 26.08 29.82
C PHE A 38 18.99 26.28 28.54
N GLN A 39 20.03 25.50 28.37
CA GLN A 39 20.76 25.41 27.12
C GLN A 39 20.34 24.11 26.43
N LEU A 40 19.59 24.21 25.33
CA LEU A 40 19.22 23.08 24.49
C LEU A 40 20.44 22.71 23.62
N GLU A 41 21.10 21.61 23.97
CA GLU A 41 22.33 21.14 23.33
C GLU A 41 22.05 20.37 22.04
N SER A 42 20.98 19.58 22.00
CA SER A 42 20.58 18.78 20.83
C SER A 42 19.08 18.52 20.83
N LEU A 43 18.49 18.44 19.65
CA LEU A 43 17.13 17.98 19.41
C LEU A 43 17.12 17.02 18.22
N VAL A 44 17.06 15.73 18.52
CA VAL A 44 17.03 14.66 17.51
C VAL A 44 15.60 14.25 17.24
N LEU A 45 15.16 14.39 15.99
CA LEU A 45 13.90 13.82 15.51
C LEU A 45 14.17 12.48 14.83
N THR A 46 13.48 11.43 15.23
CA THR A 46 13.62 10.08 14.65
C THR A 46 12.31 9.65 13.99
N PHE A 47 12.40 9.24 12.73
CA PHE A 47 11.34 8.55 12.01
C PHE A 47 11.62 7.05 12.02
N GLU A 48 10.65 6.27 12.50
CA GLU A 48 10.74 4.82 12.58
C GLU A 48 9.54 4.20 11.87
N GLY A 49 9.79 3.14 11.10
CA GLY A 49 8.78 2.27 10.52
C GLY A 49 9.05 0.82 10.88
N GLN A 50 8.01 0.11 11.29
CA GLN A 50 8.10 -1.29 11.69
C GLN A 50 6.88 -2.07 11.22
N SER A 51 7.04 -3.39 11.12
CA SER A 51 5.96 -4.33 10.92
C SER A 51 5.91 -5.33 12.08
N GLU A 52 4.78 -5.43 12.75
CA GLU A 52 4.53 -6.34 13.87
C GLU A 52 3.21 -7.07 13.65
N LEU A 53 3.23 -8.40 13.65
CA LEU A 53 2.06 -9.24 13.46
C LEU A 53 1.97 -10.26 14.59
N LEU A 54 0.80 -10.37 15.21
CA LEU A 54 0.50 -11.37 16.21
C LEU A 54 -0.66 -12.23 15.70
N THR A 55 -0.40 -13.51 15.39
CA THR A 55 -1.46 -14.45 15.01
C THR A 55 -1.40 -15.73 15.85
N PRO A 56 -2.54 -16.42 16.07
CA PRO A 56 -2.55 -17.73 16.73
C PRO A 56 -1.68 -18.77 16.00
N GLU A 57 -1.55 -18.67 14.68
CA GLU A 57 -0.88 -19.66 13.85
C GLU A 57 0.63 -19.44 13.78
N THR A 58 1.10 -18.19 13.69
CA THR A 58 2.53 -17.87 13.53
C THR A 58 3.18 -17.32 14.80
N GLY A 59 2.39 -17.01 15.84
CA GLY A 59 2.85 -16.28 17.02
C GLY A 59 3.18 -14.82 16.72
N TYR A 60 4.03 -14.22 17.56
CA TYR A 60 4.54 -12.87 17.37
C TYR A 60 5.69 -12.83 16.36
N ALA A 61 5.52 -12.01 15.33
CA ALA A 61 6.51 -11.69 14.31
C ALA A 61 6.74 -10.19 14.27
N ALA A 62 8.01 -9.77 14.18
CA ALA A 62 8.36 -8.36 14.16
C ALA A 62 9.56 -8.10 13.26
N CYS A 63 9.54 -6.97 12.55
CA CYS A 63 10.69 -6.48 11.80
C CYS A 63 10.72 -4.96 11.71
N ARG A 64 11.93 -4.41 11.66
CA ARG A 64 12.20 -3.00 11.43
C ARG A 64 12.24 -2.75 9.92
N LEU A 65 11.47 -1.78 9.44
CA LEU A 65 11.41 -1.41 8.02
C LEU A 65 12.36 -0.26 7.70
N VAL A 66 12.37 0.76 8.56
CA VAL A 66 13.21 1.94 8.39
C VAL A 66 13.42 2.61 9.75
N GLU A 67 14.61 3.15 9.99
CA GLU A 67 14.93 3.99 11.15
C GLU A 67 15.96 5.03 10.71
N PHE A 68 15.61 6.32 10.78
CA PHE A 68 16.56 7.40 10.56
C PHE A 68 16.26 8.60 11.47
N SER A 69 17.30 9.37 11.75
CA SER A 69 17.25 10.50 12.68
C SER A 69 17.83 11.76 12.04
N GLN A 70 17.26 12.92 12.37
CA GLN A 70 17.72 14.24 11.96
C GLN A 70 17.98 15.09 13.21
N GLU A 71 19.19 15.63 13.33
CA GLU A 71 19.51 16.65 14.33
C GLU A 71 18.97 18.00 13.84
N LEU A 72 18.06 18.58 14.63
CA LEU A 72 17.40 19.85 14.30
C LEU A 72 18.22 21.06 14.77
N ILE A 73 19.08 20.91 15.78
CA ILE A 73 19.96 21.97 16.26
C ILE A 73 21.35 21.84 15.62
N GLN A 74 21.57 22.55 14.51
CA GLN A 74 22.81 22.43 13.73
C GLN A 74 23.85 23.53 14.02
N ASN A 75 23.40 24.70 14.48
CA ASN A 75 24.23 25.90 14.64
C ASN A 75 24.73 26.11 16.08
N GLY A 76 24.89 25.01 16.83
CA GLY A 76 25.28 25.03 18.23
C GLY A 76 24.09 25.17 19.20
N PRO A 77 24.34 25.05 20.52
CA PRO A 77 23.29 25.03 21.52
C PRO A 77 22.47 26.32 21.56
N ILE A 78 21.16 26.19 21.78
CA ILE A 78 20.23 27.31 21.86
C ILE A 78 19.88 27.59 23.31
N GLU A 79 19.96 28.84 23.75
CA GLU A 79 19.47 29.25 25.06
C GLU A 79 17.94 29.42 25.02
N ILE A 80 17.27 28.70 25.91
CA ILE A 80 15.83 28.69 26.12
C ILE A 80 15.60 29.18 27.54
N GLY A 81 15.01 30.36 27.69
CA GLY A 81 14.78 30.96 29.00
C GLY A 81 13.42 31.61 29.12
N HIS A 82 12.90 31.64 30.34
CA HIS A 82 11.72 32.41 30.68
C HIS A 82 11.82 32.98 32.09
N TYR A 83 11.23 34.16 32.26
CA TYR A 83 11.04 34.78 33.56
C TYR A 83 9.60 34.51 34.00
N TRP A 84 9.44 33.68 35.03
CA TRP A 84 8.14 33.37 35.60
C TRP A 84 7.68 34.53 36.48
N ASP A 85 6.72 35.32 36.00
CA ASP A 85 5.97 36.29 36.81
C ASP A 85 4.71 35.63 37.40
N GLU A 86 4.25 36.10 38.56
CA GLU A 86 3.07 35.56 39.28
C GLU A 86 1.81 35.53 38.40
N ASN A 87 1.76 36.43 37.40
CA ASN A 87 0.64 36.59 36.48
C ASN A 87 0.76 35.78 35.17
N LEU A 88 1.92 35.19 34.87
CA LEU A 88 2.20 34.51 33.60
C LEU A 88 2.52 33.03 33.83
N ARG A 89 1.47 32.21 33.99
CA ARG A 89 1.60 30.75 34.11
C ARG A 89 1.51 30.00 32.78
N ASP A 90 1.41 30.73 31.67
CA ASP A 90 1.34 30.10 30.37
C ASP A 90 2.69 29.48 29.98
N PRO A 91 2.72 28.20 29.55
CA PRO A 91 3.95 27.56 29.12
C PRO A 91 4.55 28.30 27.92
N GLN A 92 5.83 28.66 28.01
CA GLN A 92 6.57 29.17 26.86
C GLN A 92 6.88 28.05 25.88
N ARG A 93 6.81 28.38 24.59
CA ARG A 93 6.85 27.41 23.50
C ARG A 93 7.82 27.89 22.43
N TRP A 94 8.69 26.98 22.01
CA TRP A 94 9.56 27.16 20.85
C TRP A 94 9.15 26.13 19.79
N LEU A 95 8.93 26.60 18.56
CA LEU A 95 8.54 25.76 17.43
C LEU A 95 9.76 25.58 16.52
N ILE A 96 10.33 24.39 16.54
CA ILE A 96 11.51 24.05 15.74
C ILE A 96 11.04 23.29 14.51
N THR A 97 11.18 23.88 13.33
CA THR A 97 10.69 23.29 12.09
C THR A 97 11.58 22.14 11.60
N PHE A 98 11.00 21.18 10.88
CA PHE A 98 11.73 20.08 10.26
C PHE A 98 11.16 19.75 8.89
N ASN A 99 11.98 19.09 8.08
CA ASN A 99 11.58 18.47 6.82
C ASN A 99 12.36 17.17 6.63
N LEU A 100 11.65 16.04 6.69
CA LEU A 100 12.21 14.70 6.57
C LEU A 100 11.87 14.06 5.21
N PRO A 101 12.84 13.54 4.45
CA PRO A 101 12.57 12.76 3.25
C PRO A 101 12.16 11.33 3.62
N VAL A 102 10.87 11.01 3.46
CA VAL A 102 10.30 9.68 3.68
C VAL A 102 10.41 8.85 2.40
N PRO A 103 11.11 7.69 2.40
CA PRO A 103 11.26 6.87 1.20
C PRO A 103 9.91 6.42 0.61
N GLY A 104 9.75 6.55 -0.70
CA GLY A 104 8.50 6.24 -1.39
C GLY A 104 8.24 4.76 -1.63
N TRP A 105 9.18 3.87 -1.27
CA TRP A 105 8.98 2.42 -1.29
C TRP A 105 8.25 1.87 -0.07
N LEU A 106 8.10 2.66 1.00
CA LEU A 106 7.53 2.19 2.25
C LEU A 106 6.10 1.62 2.04
N PRO A 107 5.78 0.47 2.63
CA PRO A 107 4.43 -0.09 2.54
C PRO A 107 3.41 0.83 3.23
N PRO A 108 2.15 0.88 2.77
CA PRO A 108 1.10 1.59 3.49
C PRO A 108 0.96 1.08 4.93
N THR A 109 0.46 1.95 5.80
CA THR A 109 -0.02 1.58 7.14
C THR A 109 -1.21 0.64 6.97
N CYS A 110 -0.98 -0.63 7.28
CA CYS A 110 -1.99 -1.67 7.27
C CYS A 110 -2.44 -1.94 8.71
N SER A 111 -3.74 -1.84 8.97
CA SER A 111 -4.30 -2.35 10.22
C SER A 111 -4.64 -3.82 10.09
N THR A 112 -3.93 -4.66 10.84
CA THR A 112 -4.35 -6.05 11.03
C THR A 112 -5.18 -6.10 12.28
N THR A 113 -6.48 -6.28 12.09
CA THR A 113 -7.36 -6.69 13.16
C THR A 113 -7.04 -8.17 13.43
N PHE A 114 -6.19 -8.44 14.41
CA PHE A 114 -6.04 -9.75 15.04
C PHE A 114 -6.20 -9.49 16.54
N GLY A 115 -7.16 -10.16 17.18
CA GLY A 115 -7.60 -9.86 18.55
C GLY A 115 -8.96 -9.16 18.62
N GLY A 116 -9.51 -9.05 19.83
CA GLY A 116 -10.87 -8.55 20.09
C GLY A 116 -11.13 -7.14 19.54
N VAL A 117 -12.41 -6.83 19.34
CA VAL A 117 -12.93 -5.61 18.69
C VAL A 117 -12.39 -4.28 19.27
N SER A 118 -11.84 -4.30 20.50
CA SER A 118 -11.38 -3.13 21.22
C SER A 118 -9.97 -2.63 20.86
N HIS A 119 -9.09 -3.43 20.25
CA HIS A 119 -7.69 -3.04 20.02
C HIS A 119 -7.20 -3.36 18.59
N GLU A 120 -7.55 -2.51 17.63
CA GLU A 120 -6.99 -2.58 16.28
C GLU A 120 -5.57 -1.99 16.25
N GLU A 121 -4.56 -2.86 16.39
CA GLU A 121 -3.16 -2.46 16.26
C GLU A 121 -2.61 -2.74 14.86
N PRO A 122 -1.95 -1.77 14.22
CA PRO A 122 -1.47 -1.93 12.86
C PRO A 122 -0.34 -2.94 12.71
N GLU A 123 -0.38 -3.71 11.62
CA GLU A 123 0.75 -4.55 11.21
C GLU A 123 1.91 -3.64 10.89
N VAL A 124 1.72 -2.73 9.93
CA VAL A 124 2.74 -1.79 9.49
C VAL A 124 2.46 -0.43 10.13
N SER A 125 3.38 0.08 10.93
CA SER A 125 3.22 1.36 11.61
C SER A 125 4.44 2.26 11.48
N TYR A 126 4.20 3.58 11.48
CA TYR A 126 5.22 4.61 11.38
C TYR A 126 5.04 5.63 12.49
N ARG A 127 6.16 6.10 13.05
CA ARG A 127 6.14 7.00 14.21
C ARG A 127 7.26 8.03 14.11
N LEU A 128 6.99 9.22 14.62
CA LEU A 128 7.97 10.26 14.89
C LEU A 128 8.20 10.37 16.39
N THR A 129 9.46 10.42 16.80
CA THR A 129 9.85 10.67 18.20
C THR A 129 10.90 11.77 18.23
N ALA A 130 10.82 12.66 19.21
CA ALA A 130 11.81 13.69 19.45
C ALA A 130 12.53 13.44 20.77
N LYS A 131 13.85 13.60 20.78
CA LYS A 131 14.69 13.57 21.98
C LYS A 131 15.45 14.87 22.08
N ALA A 132 15.13 15.64 23.12
CA ALA A 132 15.85 16.86 23.48
C ALA A 132 16.92 16.53 24.52
N THR A 133 18.10 17.09 24.35
CA THR A 133 19.23 17.02 25.27
C THR A 133 19.53 18.45 25.70
N TYR A 134 19.49 18.73 27.01
CA TYR A 134 19.56 20.09 27.53
C TYR A 134 20.33 20.18 28.84
N ARG A 135 20.79 21.37 29.19
CA ARG A 135 21.51 21.66 30.43
C ARG A 135 20.84 22.83 31.16
N ASP A 136 20.73 22.72 32.47
CA ASP A 136 20.28 23.84 33.32
C ASP A 136 21.43 24.87 33.44
N MET A 137 21.16 26.12 33.10
CA MET A 137 22.13 27.22 33.16
C MET A 137 22.08 28.00 34.47
N ARG A 138 21.22 27.61 35.43
CA ARG A 138 21.06 28.34 36.68
C ARG A 138 22.37 28.38 37.49
N PRO A 139 22.95 29.57 37.73
CA PRO A 139 24.18 29.69 38.50
C PRO A 139 23.91 29.44 39.99
N GLY A 140 24.44 28.33 40.52
CA GLY A 140 24.89 28.26 41.92
C GLY A 140 23.87 28.40 43.06
N SER A 141 22.58 28.08 42.89
CA SER A 141 21.65 27.97 44.03
C SER A 141 21.83 26.64 44.77
N SER A 142 22.88 26.60 45.60
CA SER A 142 23.45 25.52 46.42
C SER A 142 22.51 24.75 47.38
N LYS A 143 21.18 24.85 47.30
CA LYS A 143 20.27 24.23 48.30
C LYS A 143 19.13 23.35 47.76
N SER A 144 19.02 23.15 46.45
CA SER A 144 18.05 22.20 45.89
C SER A 144 18.67 20.80 45.79
N LEU A 145 17.98 19.77 46.28
CA LEU A 145 18.37 18.36 46.08
C LEU A 145 18.46 17.97 44.59
N ARG A 146 17.93 18.80 43.67
CA ARG A 146 18.12 18.65 42.21
C ARG A 146 19.52 19.05 41.73
N SER A 147 20.29 19.79 42.52
CA SER A 147 21.64 20.29 42.18
C SER A 147 22.73 19.22 42.22
N ILE A 148 22.45 18.01 42.69
CA ILE A 148 23.47 16.94 42.82
C ILE A 148 23.78 16.29 41.46
N VAL A 149 22.99 16.58 40.41
CA VAL A 149 23.25 16.12 39.04
C VAL A 149 23.38 17.34 38.12
N SER A 150 24.51 18.04 38.20
CA SER A 150 24.93 19.07 37.24
C SER A 150 25.38 18.45 35.91
N GLY A 151 24.54 17.57 35.37
CA GLY A 151 24.76 16.83 34.13
C GLY A 151 23.72 17.19 33.08
N THR A 152 24.07 16.96 31.82
CA THR A 152 23.16 17.00 30.68
C THR A 152 21.92 16.13 30.96
N GLN A 153 20.74 16.72 30.80
CA GLN A 153 19.44 16.09 30.97
C GLN A 153 18.84 15.77 29.61
N THR A 154 17.90 14.82 29.57
CA THR A 154 17.18 14.47 28.34
C THR A 154 15.69 14.47 28.57
N ALA A 155 14.94 15.03 27.62
CA ALA A 155 13.49 14.93 27.54
C ALA A 155 13.10 14.20 26.25
N ASN A 156 12.11 13.32 26.32
CA ASN A 156 11.58 12.61 25.16
C ASN A 156 10.14 13.05 24.92
N SER A 157 9.75 13.21 23.66
CA SER A 157 8.36 13.42 23.29
C SER A 157 7.58 12.10 23.38
N SER A 158 6.25 12.20 23.47
CA SER A 158 5.40 11.09 23.06
C SER A 158 5.61 10.81 21.57
N ALA A 159 5.43 9.55 21.17
CA ALA A 159 5.50 9.17 19.76
C ALA A 159 4.28 9.72 19.02
N ALA A 160 4.51 10.42 17.90
CA ALA A 160 3.46 10.85 17.00
C ALA A 160 3.29 9.82 15.89
N THR A 161 2.09 9.24 15.78
CA THR A 161 1.79 8.24 14.74
C THR A 161 1.70 8.90 13.36
N VAL A 162 2.38 8.32 12.38
CA VAL A 162 2.33 8.71 10.98
C VAL A 162 1.54 7.64 10.21
N LYS A 163 0.45 8.04 9.56
CA LYS A 163 -0.36 7.13 8.74
C LYS A 163 0.02 7.27 7.27
N LEU A 164 0.61 6.22 6.69
CA LEU A 164 0.93 6.17 5.27
C LEU A 164 -0.20 5.47 4.51
N ASN A 165 -0.78 6.15 3.53
CA ASN A 165 -1.69 5.55 2.56
C ASN A 165 -0.99 5.50 1.20
N ARG A 166 -1.23 4.42 0.45
CA ARG A 166 -0.81 4.30 -0.95
C ARG A 166 -2.06 4.28 -1.82
N PHE A 167 -2.05 5.14 -2.84
CA PHE A 167 -3.15 5.32 -3.77
C PHE A 167 -2.68 4.98 -5.18
N THR A 168 -3.53 4.30 -5.93
CA THR A 168 -3.30 4.05 -7.36
C THR A 168 -4.02 5.13 -8.15
N LEU A 169 -3.33 5.72 -9.14
CA LEU A 169 -3.91 6.72 -10.01
C LEU A 169 -4.54 6.02 -11.23
N PRO A 170 -5.80 6.34 -11.58
CA PRO A 170 -6.38 5.82 -12.81
C PRO A 170 -5.63 6.40 -14.02
N PRO A 171 -5.48 5.64 -15.11
CA PRO A 171 -4.98 6.17 -16.38
C PRO A 171 -5.83 7.35 -16.87
N SER A 172 -5.26 8.18 -17.74
CA SER A 172 -5.99 9.28 -18.38
C SER A 172 -7.22 8.75 -19.13
N PRO A 173 -8.39 9.43 -19.07
CA PRO A 173 -9.60 8.99 -19.77
C PRO A 173 -9.41 8.73 -21.27
N HIS A 174 -8.52 9.48 -21.93
CA HIS A 174 -8.20 9.28 -23.34
C HIS A 174 -7.54 7.92 -23.63
N ASN A 175 -6.87 7.33 -22.64
CA ASN A 175 -6.27 6.00 -22.78
C ASN A 175 -7.32 4.88 -22.62
N LEU A 176 -8.47 5.17 -22.02
CA LEU A 176 -9.52 4.17 -21.74
C LEU A 176 -10.44 3.90 -22.94
N THR A 177 -10.29 4.61 -24.07
CA THR A 177 -11.19 4.49 -25.24
C THR A 177 -11.15 3.10 -25.89
N THR A 178 -10.08 2.34 -25.68
CA THR A 178 -9.93 0.96 -26.17
C THR A 178 -10.23 -0.09 -25.10
N SER A 179 -10.66 0.32 -23.90
CA SER A 179 -11.03 -0.59 -22.82
C SER A 179 -12.41 -1.20 -23.08
N GLU A 180 -12.56 -2.50 -22.83
CA GLU A 180 -13.87 -3.15 -22.82
C GLU A 180 -14.81 -2.56 -21.75
N PHE A 181 -14.24 -1.88 -20.75
CA PHE A 181 -14.96 -1.22 -19.67
C PHE A 181 -14.76 0.29 -19.70
N SER A 182 -15.38 0.97 -20.67
CA SER A 182 -15.27 2.43 -20.84
C SER A 182 -15.72 3.24 -19.61
N ASN A 183 -16.65 2.70 -18.82
CA ASN A 183 -17.17 3.32 -17.60
C ASN A 183 -16.34 3.00 -16.35
N PHE A 184 -15.32 2.14 -16.46
CA PHE A 184 -14.50 1.72 -15.35
C PHE A 184 -13.19 2.52 -15.33
N PRO A 185 -12.67 2.93 -14.14
CA PRO A 185 -11.52 3.83 -14.08
C PRO A 185 -10.18 3.21 -14.49
N PHE A 186 -10.16 1.96 -14.97
CA PHE A 186 -8.94 1.21 -15.32
C PHE A 186 -9.12 0.42 -16.62
N HIS A 187 -8.00 0.06 -17.26
CA HIS A 187 -7.98 -0.75 -18.47
C HIS A 187 -8.49 -2.17 -18.21
N SER A 188 -9.12 -2.79 -19.22
CA SER A 188 -9.38 -4.22 -19.22
C SER A 188 -8.11 -5.02 -19.58
N VAL A 189 -7.80 -6.05 -18.82
CA VAL A 189 -6.76 -7.04 -19.10
C VAL A 189 -7.40 -8.31 -19.64
N GLU A 190 -6.90 -8.82 -20.76
CA GLU A 190 -7.34 -10.06 -21.37
C GLU A 190 -6.56 -11.26 -20.83
N TYR A 191 -7.27 -12.31 -20.46
CA TYR A 191 -6.71 -13.59 -20.02
C TYR A 191 -7.27 -14.72 -20.87
N SER A 192 -6.39 -15.63 -21.31
CA SER A 192 -6.76 -16.83 -22.07
C SER A 192 -6.70 -18.08 -21.21
N GLY A 193 -7.80 -18.84 -21.15
CA GLY A 193 -7.85 -20.14 -20.49
C GLY A 193 -7.52 -21.30 -21.42
N SER A 194 -6.95 -22.37 -20.85
CA SER A 194 -6.79 -23.68 -21.51
C SER A 194 -7.33 -24.77 -20.59
N VAL A 195 -7.81 -25.87 -21.19
CA VAL A 195 -8.34 -27.02 -20.45
C VAL A 195 -7.26 -27.60 -19.54
N LYS A 196 -7.61 -27.83 -18.27
CA LYS A 196 -6.76 -28.54 -17.30
C LYS A 196 -7.50 -29.77 -16.81
N GLY A 197 -7.05 -30.96 -17.19
CA GLY A 197 -7.55 -32.23 -16.67
C GLY A 197 -6.84 -33.42 -17.32
N SER A 198 -6.45 -34.41 -16.51
CA SER A 198 -5.84 -35.68 -16.98
C SER A 198 -6.87 -36.75 -17.34
N SER A 199 -8.16 -36.46 -17.19
CA SER A 199 -9.27 -37.38 -17.43
C SER A 199 -10.45 -36.63 -18.05
N SER A 200 -10.26 -36.03 -19.23
CA SER A 200 -11.36 -35.40 -19.95
C SER A 200 -12.27 -36.47 -20.53
N GLN A 201 -13.59 -36.34 -20.34
CA GLN A 201 -14.57 -37.20 -20.99
C GLN A 201 -14.90 -36.71 -22.39
N VAL A 202 -14.83 -35.39 -22.60
CA VAL A 202 -14.97 -34.74 -23.90
C VAL A 202 -13.68 -34.96 -24.69
N PRO A 203 -13.78 -35.24 -26.00
CA PRO A 203 -12.61 -35.39 -26.86
C PRO A 203 -11.65 -34.19 -26.74
N THR A 204 -10.37 -34.47 -26.51
CA THR A 204 -9.36 -33.43 -26.26
C THR A 204 -9.17 -32.51 -27.46
N ASP A 205 -9.36 -33.02 -28.68
CA ASP A 205 -9.34 -32.24 -29.91
C ASP A 205 -10.46 -31.19 -29.94
N VAL A 206 -11.67 -31.54 -29.50
CA VAL A 206 -12.80 -30.60 -29.35
C VAL A 206 -12.47 -29.52 -28.32
N LEU A 207 -12.03 -29.93 -27.14
CA LEU A 207 -11.71 -29.01 -26.04
C LEU A 207 -10.55 -28.06 -26.38
N SER A 208 -9.54 -28.53 -27.12
CA SER A 208 -8.38 -27.72 -27.52
C SER A 208 -8.72 -26.59 -28.50
N LYS A 209 -9.85 -26.70 -29.21
CA LYS A 209 -10.39 -25.70 -30.14
C LYS A 209 -11.21 -24.62 -29.42
N LEU A 210 -11.55 -24.84 -28.15
CA LEU A 210 -12.26 -23.84 -27.34
C LEU A 210 -11.28 -22.81 -26.79
N ARG A 211 -11.54 -21.53 -27.08
CA ARG A 211 -10.81 -20.41 -26.51
C ARG A 211 -11.71 -19.59 -25.61
N LEU A 212 -11.45 -19.65 -24.32
CA LEU A 212 -12.07 -18.78 -23.33
C LEU A 212 -11.18 -17.56 -23.12
N LEU A 213 -11.74 -16.38 -23.38
CA LEU A 213 -11.16 -15.09 -23.09
C LEU A 213 -11.93 -14.46 -21.94
N ALA A 214 -11.23 -13.95 -20.93
CA ALA A 214 -11.81 -13.21 -19.83
C ALA A 214 -11.17 -11.82 -19.75
N TYR A 215 -12.02 -10.81 -19.58
CA TYR A 215 -11.62 -9.42 -19.44
C TYR A 215 -11.99 -8.94 -18.04
N LEU A 216 -11.02 -8.34 -17.36
CA LEU A 216 -11.16 -7.77 -16.02
C LEU A 216 -10.48 -6.42 -15.94
N PRO A 217 -10.94 -5.49 -15.09
CA PRO A 217 -10.16 -4.30 -14.78
C PRO A 217 -8.78 -4.64 -14.23
N GLU A 218 -7.76 -3.91 -14.67
CA GLU A 218 -6.38 -4.02 -14.17
C GLU A 218 -6.31 -3.84 -12.65
N HIS A 219 -7.09 -2.88 -12.13
CA HIS A 219 -7.24 -2.62 -10.72
C HIS A 219 -8.71 -2.44 -10.35
N ILE A 220 -9.11 -2.86 -9.16
CA ILE A 220 -10.47 -2.76 -8.63
C ILE A 220 -10.44 -1.80 -7.43
N PRO A 221 -11.19 -0.69 -7.46
CA PRO A 221 -11.26 0.22 -6.33
C PRO A 221 -11.88 -0.46 -5.11
N MET A 222 -11.22 -0.35 -3.95
CA MET A 222 -11.71 -0.84 -2.66
C MET A 222 -13.02 -0.17 -2.21
N ASP A 223 -13.32 1.02 -2.74
CA ASP A 223 -14.56 1.77 -2.49
C ASP A 223 -15.68 1.45 -3.49
N SER A 224 -15.41 0.58 -4.46
CA SER A 224 -16.47 0.00 -5.31
C SER A 224 -17.20 -1.11 -4.55
N GLU A 225 -18.45 -1.39 -4.94
CA GLU A 225 -19.20 -2.55 -4.43
C GLU A 225 -19.15 -3.73 -5.39
N THR A 226 -18.84 -3.46 -6.66
CA THR A 226 -18.80 -4.45 -7.75
C THR A 226 -17.62 -4.20 -8.68
N PHE A 227 -17.27 -5.19 -9.50
CA PHE A 227 -16.40 -5.00 -10.67
C PHE A 227 -16.95 -5.75 -11.88
N PRO A 228 -16.80 -5.21 -13.11
CA PRO A 228 -17.28 -5.87 -14.29
C PRO A 228 -16.36 -7.05 -14.68
N LEU A 229 -16.97 -8.15 -15.08
CA LEU A 229 -16.37 -9.31 -15.70
C LEU A 229 -17.01 -9.50 -17.07
N TYR A 230 -16.18 -9.66 -18.09
CA TYR A 230 -16.64 -9.98 -19.44
C TYR A 230 -15.94 -11.24 -19.94
N LEU A 231 -16.74 -12.24 -20.31
CA LEU A 231 -16.29 -13.53 -20.80
C LEU A 231 -16.67 -13.67 -22.27
N ARG A 232 -15.72 -14.15 -23.07
CA ARG A 232 -15.91 -14.44 -24.49
C ARG A 232 -15.39 -15.83 -24.79
N LEU A 233 -16.28 -16.72 -25.19
CA LEU A 233 -15.94 -18.08 -25.58
C LEU A 233 -16.06 -18.24 -27.09
N ARG A 234 -14.95 -18.67 -27.72
CA ARG A 234 -14.85 -18.87 -29.16
C ARG A 234 -14.65 -20.36 -29.48
N PRO A 235 -15.53 -20.97 -30.29
CA PRO A 235 -15.36 -22.34 -30.79
C PRO A 235 -14.45 -22.36 -32.03
N GLU A 236 -13.20 -21.90 -31.89
CA GLU A 236 -12.29 -21.68 -33.03
C GLU A 236 -11.75 -22.99 -33.57
N GLY A 237 -12.18 -23.38 -34.77
CA GLY A 237 -11.75 -24.61 -35.43
C GLY A 237 -12.64 -25.83 -35.15
N LEU A 238 -13.77 -25.66 -34.45
CA LEU A 238 -14.82 -26.68 -34.39
C LEU A 238 -15.66 -26.67 -35.66
N THR A 239 -15.95 -27.85 -36.19
CA THR A 239 -16.88 -28.05 -37.30
C THR A 239 -18.32 -27.71 -36.89
N ALA A 240 -19.22 -27.52 -37.86
CA ALA A 240 -20.63 -27.24 -37.58
C ALA A 240 -21.28 -28.35 -36.72
N ASP A 241 -20.95 -29.62 -37.00
CA ASP A 241 -21.50 -30.76 -36.27
C ASP A 241 -20.93 -30.87 -34.85
N GLU A 242 -19.61 -30.68 -34.68
CA GLU A 242 -19.00 -30.62 -33.35
C GLU A 242 -19.58 -29.47 -32.50
N ARG A 243 -19.86 -28.32 -33.11
CA ARG A 243 -20.49 -27.18 -32.42
C ARG A 243 -21.89 -27.51 -31.95
N LYS A 244 -22.72 -28.11 -32.80
CA LYS A 244 -24.09 -28.52 -32.40
C LYS A 244 -24.10 -29.53 -31.24
N ARG A 245 -23.09 -30.40 -31.18
CA ARG A 245 -22.93 -31.40 -30.11
C ARG A 245 -22.41 -30.81 -28.80
N LEU A 246 -21.72 -29.67 -28.86
CA LEU A 246 -21.18 -28.98 -27.69
C LEU A 246 -22.23 -28.05 -27.07
N ARG A 247 -22.42 -28.20 -25.76
CA ARG A 247 -23.34 -27.38 -24.96
C ARG A 247 -22.61 -26.81 -23.74
N LEU A 248 -23.08 -25.65 -23.30
CA LEU A 248 -22.53 -24.92 -22.16
C LEU A 248 -23.63 -24.73 -21.12
N PRO A 249 -24.01 -25.77 -20.37
CA PRO A 249 -25.18 -25.68 -19.51
C PRO A 249 -25.04 -24.61 -18.42
N LYS A 250 -23.83 -24.47 -17.85
CA LYS A 250 -23.60 -23.60 -16.69
C LYS A 250 -22.18 -23.08 -16.62
N PHE A 251 -22.01 -21.95 -15.94
CA PHE A 251 -20.71 -21.52 -15.42
C PHE A 251 -20.81 -21.14 -13.95
N SER A 252 -19.68 -21.17 -13.27
CA SER A 252 -19.52 -20.77 -11.87
C SER A 252 -18.40 -19.75 -11.76
N ILE A 253 -18.51 -18.86 -10.76
CA ILE A 253 -17.41 -18.00 -10.36
C ILE A 253 -17.19 -18.07 -8.86
N THR A 254 -15.93 -18.03 -8.45
CA THR A 254 -15.51 -17.94 -7.07
C THR A 254 -14.45 -16.86 -6.97
N ALA A 255 -14.63 -15.87 -6.11
CA ALA A 255 -13.60 -14.87 -5.86
C ALA A 255 -13.09 -15.00 -4.43
N THR A 256 -11.77 -15.01 -4.25
CA THR A 256 -11.15 -15.23 -2.95
C THR A 256 -10.07 -14.22 -2.62
N GLN A 257 -9.90 -13.95 -1.32
CA GLN A 257 -8.76 -13.26 -0.73
C GLN A 257 -7.93 -14.29 0.03
N THR A 258 -6.65 -14.43 -0.31
CA THR A 258 -5.68 -15.24 0.41
C THR A 258 -4.73 -14.36 1.18
N GLU A 259 -4.67 -14.56 2.49
CA GLU A 259 -3.75 -13.91 3.41
C GLU A 259 -2.66 -14.89 3.84
N VAL A 260 -1.41 -14.55 3.55
CA VAL A 260 -0.25 -15.34 3.95
C VAL A 260 0.51 -14.59 5.03
N SER A 261 0.39 -15.04 6.28
CA SER A 261 1.14 -14.55 7.43
C SER A 261 2.43 -15.36 7.62
N ARG A 262 3.44 -14.72 8.20
CA ARG A 262 4.77 -15.31 8.39
C ARG A 262 5.30 -15.01 9.78
N ALA A 263 6.10 -15.92 10.32
CA ALA A 263 6.80 -15.70 11.59
C ALA A 263 7.99 -14.73 11.46
N ALA A 264 8.42 -14.39 10.23
CA ALA A 264 9.52 -13.49 9.95
C ALA A 264 9.35 -12.77 8.60
N MET A 265 10.11 -11.69 8.39
CA MET A 265 10.14 -10.95 7.13
C MET A 265 10.51 -11.89 5.97
N SER A 266 9.77 -11.82 4.86
CA SER A 266 10.08 -12.66 3.70
C SER A 266 11.42 -12.28 3.05
N SER A 267 12.20 -13.29 2.67
CA SER A 267 13.50 -13.09 2.00
C SER A 267 13.35 -12.33 0.67
N LYS A 268 12.27 -12.59 -0.08
CA LYS A 268 11.92 -11.86 -1.31
C LYS A 268 11.70 -10.37 -1.04
N TYR A 269 11.05 -10.03 0.07
CA TYR A 269 10.83 -8.63 0.46
C TYR A 269 12.15 -7.95 0.86
N ALA A 270 12.95 -8.61 1.71
CA ALA A 270 14.25 -8.08 2.15
C ALA A 270 15.24 -7.90 0.99
N ALA A 271 15.22 -8.79 -0.01
CA ALA A 271 16.03 -8.64 -1.22
C ALA A 271 15.51 -7.52 -2.13
N LYS A 272 14.19 -7.30 -2.15
CA LYS A 272 13.58 -6.26 -2.98
C LYS A 272 13.76 -4.87 -2.40
N TRP A 273 13.77 -4.67 -1.09
CA TRP A 273 13.72 -3.33 -0.47
C TRP A 273 14.90 -3.02 0.45
N PRO A 274 15.31 -1.75 0.61
CA PRO A 274 16.45 -1.36 1.44
C PRO A 274 16.08 -1.39 2.94
N VAL A 275 15.75 -2.57 3.46
CA VAL A 275 15.47 -2.79 4.87
C VAL A 275 16.77 -2.87 5.69
N PRO A 276 16.74 -2.54 6.99
CA PRO A 276 17.88 -2.70 7.89
C PRO A 276 18.43 -4.14 7.88
N PRO A 277 19.76 -4.32 7.99
CA PRO A 277 20.39 -5.64 7.94
C PRO A 277 19.96 -6.52 9.12
N PRO A 278 20.12 -7.86 9.03
CA PRO A 278 19.69 -8.77 10.09
C PRO A 278 20.26 -8.50 11.48
N SER A 279 21.43 -7.85 11.59
CA SER A 279 22.01 -7.41 12.87
C SER A 279 21.18 -6.34 13.58
N GLU A 280 20.45 -5.53 12.81
CA GLU A 280 19.56 -4.47 13.28
C GLU A 280 18.10 -4.90 13.31
N GLN A 281 17.79 -6.17 13.04
CA GLN A 281 16.43 -6.69 13.14
C GLN A 281 16.17 -7.28 14.53
N PRO A 282 14.91 -7.29 15.01
CA PRO A 282 14.52 -8.10 16.16
C PRO A 282 14.85 -9.60 15.92
N PRO A 283 15.20 -10.38 16.96
CA PRO A 283 15.34 -9.97 18.36
C PRO A 283 16.70 -9.32 18.68
N LYS A 284 17.66 -9.28 17.74
CA LYS A 284 19.03 -8.77 17.99
C LYS A 284 19.03 -7.30 18.39
N LYS A 285 18.21 -6.48 17.74
CA LYS A 285 17.93 -5.09 18.11
C LYS A 285 16.43 -4.90 18.29
N ALA A 286 15.99 -4.81 19.54
CA ALA A 286 14.58 -4.62 19.88
C ALA A 286 13.98 -3.38 19.18
N LEU A 287 12.69 -3.44 18.85
CA LEU A 287 11.92 -2.27 18.39
C LEU A 287 11.83 -1.23 19.52
N ARG A 288 11.82 0.08 19.18
CA ARG A 288 11.75 1.13 20.23
C ARG A 288 10.40 1.13 20.90
N THR A 289 9.34 0.94 20.12
CA THR A 289 8.00 0.70 20.63
C THR A 289 7.51 -0.64 20.15
N ARG A 290 6.86 -1.39 21.03
CA ARG A 290 6.21 -2.64 20.68
C ARG A 290 4.70 -2.45 20.67
N ARG A 291 4.00 -3.39 20.04
CA ARG A 291 2.56 -3.60 20.21
C ARG A 291 2.15 -3.65 21.67
N SER A 292 0.98 -3.10 22.00
CA SER A 292 0.45 -3.08 23.36
C SER A 292 0.00 -4.46 23.82
N ASP A 293 -0.52 -5.26 22.89
CA ASP A 293 -1.06 -6.63 23.12
C ASP A 293 0.03 -7.71 23.26
N LEU A 294 1.29 -7.33 23.03
CA LEU A 294 2.42 -8.26 23.11
C LEU A 294 2.63 -8.78 24.52
N ARG A 295 2.32 -7.99 25.55
CA ARG A 295 2.54 -8.41 26.95
C ARG A 295 1.64 -9.59 27.31
N GLU A 296 0.41 -9.58 26.86
CA GLU A 296 -0.58 -10.63 27.05
C GLU A 296 -0.11 -11.93 26.37
N PHE A 297 0.47 -11.82 25.17
CA PHE A 297 1.11 -12.95 24.49
C PHE A 297 2.33 -13.48 25.25
N GLU A 298 3.26 -12.61 25.65
CA GLU A 298 4.49 -12.97 26.38
C GLU A 298 4.17 -13.63 27.74
N CYS A 299 3.07 -13.22 28.39
CA CYS A 299 2.58 -13.82 29.63
C CYS A 299 1.83 -15.16 29.43
N GLY A 300 1.66 -15.62 28.18
CA GLY A 300 0.93 -16.84 27.85
C GLY A 300 -0.59 -16.74 28.09
N LEU A 301 -1.13 -15.53 28.19
CA LEU A 301 -2.58 -15.29 28.31
C LEU A 301 -3.30 -15.53 26.98
N LEU A 302 -2.56 -15.44 25.87
CA LEU A 302 -3.03 -15.81 24.55
C LEU A 302 -2.54 -17.23 24.23
N LEU A 303 -3.44 -18.20 24.32
CA LEU A 303 -3.15 -19.60 24.01
C LEU A 303 -2.96 -19.76 22.49
N SER A 304 -1.70 -19.91 22.05
CA SER A 304 -1.37 -20.29 20.67
C SER A 304 -0.86 -21.72 20.61
N GLY A 305 -1.22 -22.45 19.56
CA GLY A 305 -0.54 -23.70 19.21
C GLY A 305 0.95 -23.47 18.90
N PRO A 306 1.75 -24.53 18.65
CA PRO A 306 3.14 -24.37 18.23
C PRO A 306 3.21 -23.50 16.96
N PRO A 307 4.00 -22.41 16.95
CA PRO A 307 3.99 -21.44 15.88
C PRO A 307 4.50 -22.06 14.58
N ARG A 308 3.74 -21.86 13.51
CA ARG A 308 4.11 -22.23 12.15
C ARG A 308 4.93 -21.10 11.52
N PRO A 309 5.94 -21.41 10.70
CA PRO A 309 6.73 -20.38 10.03
C PRO A 309 5.90 -19.56 9.03
N ILE A 310 4.87 -20.19 8.45
CA ILE A 310 3.95 -19.60 7.47
C ILE A 310 2.56 -20.16 7.77
N ALA A 311 1.56 -19.29 7.76
CA ALA A 311 0.16 -19.67 7.76
C ALA A 311 -0.56 -18.97 6.60
N SER A 312 -1.58 -19.63 6.06
CA SER A 312 -2.36 -19.11 4.94
C SER A 312 -3.83 -19.28 5.27
N SER A 313 -4.58 -18.20 5.12
CA SER A 313 -6.03 -18.17 5.29
C SER A 313 -6.66 -17.69 3.99
N THR A 314 -7.69 -18.37 3.52
CA THR A 314 -8.40 -18.00 2.29
C THR A 314 -9.86 -17.74 2.62
N TYR A 315 -10.37 -16.61 2.15
CA TYR A 315 -11.73 -16.15 2.40
C TYR A 315 -12.44 -15.89 1.07
N SER A 316 -13.72 -16.21 0.98
CA SER A 316 -14.55 -15.77 -0.15
C SER A 316 -14.79 -14.27 -0.04
N ILE A 317 -14.63 -13.54 -1.13
CA ILE A 317 -15.00 -12.11 -1.19
C ILE A 317 -16.42 -11.92 -1.76
N LEU A 318 -16.99 -12.96 -2.37
CA LEU A 318 -18.34 -12.92 -2.91
C LEU A 318 -19.39 -12.93 -1.80
N PRO A 319 -20.51 -12.21 -2.00
CA PRO A 319 -21.68 -12.36 -1.16
C PRO A 319 -22.21 -13.79 -1.11
N ARG A 320 -22.73 -14.24 0.04
CA ARG A 320 -23.31 -15.59 0.21
C ARG A 320 -24.56 -15.84 -0.63
N ASP A 321 -25.33 -14.78 -0.82
CA ASP A 321 -26.53 -14.73 -1.65
C ASP A 321 -26.20 -14.57 -3.14
N PHE A 322 -24.93 -14.36 -3.47
CA PHE A 322 -24.51 -14.32 -4.86
C PHE A 322 -24.53 -15.73 -5.45
N PRO A 323 -25.17 -15.94 -6.62
CA PRO A 323 -25.26 -17.25 -7.23
C PRO A 323 -23.87 -17.86 -7.47
N SER A 324 -23.63 -19.07 -6.96
CA SER A 324 -22.41 -19.82 -7.27
C SER A 324 -22.41 -20.32 -8.72
N HIS A 325 -23.59 -20.49 -9.31
CA HIS A 325 -23.78 -21.04 -10.64
C HIS A 325 -24.77 -20.19 -11.43
N PHE A 326 -24.45 -20.01 -12.70
CA PHE A 326 -25.26 -19.30 -13.67
C PHE A 326 -25.61 -20.30 -14.77
N ASN A 327 -26.89 -20.56 -14.95
CA ASN A 327 -27.37 -21.37 -16.07
C ASN A 327 -27.33 -20.49 -17.32
N LEU A 328 -26.64 -20.96 -18.36
CA LEU A 328 -26.59 -20.26 -19.64
C LEU A 328 -27.76 -20.66 -20.54
N HIS A 329 -28.34 -21.83 -20.27
CA HIS A 329 -29.43 -22.42 -21.02
C HIS A 329 -30.48 -22.95 -20.06
N ASP A 330 -31.75 -22.66 -20.36
CA ASP A 330 -32.87 -23.32 -19.69
C ASP A 330 -32.93 -24.75 -20.20
N ALA A 331 -33.02 -25.73 -19.29
CA ALA A 331 -32.98 -27.16 -19.62
C ALA A 331 -34.08 -27.62 -20.61
N GLU A 332 -35.11 -26.79 -20.82
CA GLU A 332 -36.24 -27.05 -21.70
C GLU A 332 -36.09 -26.44 -23.11
N ASP A 333 -35.15 -25.51 -23.32
CA ASP A 333 -34.97 -24.85 -24.62
C ASP A 333 -33.71 -25.36 -25.35
N ASN A 334 -33.94 -26.21 -26.35
CA ASN A 334 -32.89 -26.72 -27.25
C ASN A 334 -32.20 -25.60 -28.07
N ALA A 335 -32.68 -24.35 -28.00
CA ALA A 335 -32.05 -23.18 -28.61
C ALA A 335 -30.78 -22.71 -27.87
N GLY A 336 -30.52 -23.23 -26.67
CA GLY A 336 -29.35 -22.88 -25.87
C GLY A 336 -28.11 -23.70 -26.21
N GLY A 337 -27.28 -23.23 -27.15
CA GLY A 337 -25.98 -23.84 -27.43
C GLY A 337 -25.28 -23.20 -28.63
N PHE A 338 -24.23 -23.84 -29.14
CA PHE A 338 -23.64 -23.47 -30.44
C PHE A 338 -24.46 -24.00 -31.63
N THR A 339 -25.73 -24.34 -31.41
CA THR A 339 -26.68 -24.88 -32.39
C THR A 339 -27.33 -23.79 -33.25
N ASP A 340 -27.27 -22.53 -32.82
CA ASP A 340 -27.77 -21.39 -33.59
C ASP A 340 -26.96 -21.23 -34.89
N ALA A 341 -27.67 -21.02 -36.02
CA ALA A 341 -27.08 -20.75 -37.32
C ALA A 341 -26.17 -19.52 -37.32
N ALA A 342 -26.34 -18.59 -36.36
CA ALA A 342 -25.42 -17.47 -36.16
C ALA A 342 -23.97 -17.94 -35.90
N PHE A 343 -23.79 -19.13 -35.33
CA PHE A 343 -22.45 -19.69 -35.13
C PHE A 343 -21.82 -20.20 -36.42
N ASP A 344 -22.54 -20.38 -37.53
CA ASP A 344 -21.94 -20.78 -38.80
C ASP A 344 -21.02 -19.68 -39.38
N GLU A 345 -21.21 -18.43 -38.98
CA GLU A 345 -20.31 -17.33 -39.34
C GLU A 345 -18.96 -17.42 -38.59
N PRO A 346 -17.82 -17.26 -39.30
CA PRO A 346 -16.52 -17.26 -38.66
C PRO A 346 -16.38 -16.06 -37.72
N GLY A 347 -16.02 -16.32 -36.46
CA GLY A 347 -15.79 -15.28 -35.45
C GLY A 347 -16.96 -15.06 -34.49
N THR A 348 -18.09 -15.74 -34.69
CA THR A 348 -19.19 -15.75 -33.71
C THR A 348 -18.72 -16.35 -32.39
N CYS A 349 -19.13 -15.73 -31.29
CA CYS A 349 -18.69 -16.09 -29.96
C CYS A 349 -19.83 -15.96 -28.96
N VAL A 350 -19.83 -16.80 -27.94
CA VAL A 350 -20.70 -16.60 -26.77
C VAL A 350 -20.07 -15.51 -25.91
N GLN A 351 -20.88 -14.52 -25.55
CA GLN A 351 -20.45 -13.41 -24.72
C GLN A 351 -21.28 -13.38 -23.44
N MET A 352 -20.62 -13.25 -22.29
CA MET A 352 -21.28 -13.11 -20.99
C MET A 352 -20.71 -11.88 -20.31
N ARG A 353 -21.58 -11.07 -19.72
CA ARG A 353 -21.19 -9.90 -18.93
C ARG A 353 -21.84 -10.01 -17.56
N LEU A 354 -21.03 -9.83 -16.52
CA LEU A 354 -21.44 -9.97 -15.14
C LEU A 354 -20.80 -8.84 -14.32
N ASP A 355 -21.59 -8.16 -13.50
CA ASP A 355 -21.04 -7.28 -12.47
C ASP A 355 -20.89 -8.12 -11.19
N VAL A 356 -19.63 -8.39 -10.81
CA VAL A 356 -19.28 -9.26 -9.70
C VAL A 356 -19.25 -8.44 -8.41
N PRO A 357 -20.17 -8.65 -7.47
CA PRO A 357 -20.16 -7.96 -6.18
C PRO A 357 -19.09 -8.54 -5.26
N PHE A 358 -18.62 -7.71 -4.34
CA PHE A 358 -17.75 -8.15 -3.25
C PHE A 358 -18.12 -7.44 -1.94
N ARG A 359 -17.67 -7.99 -0.82
CA ARG A 359 -17.99 -7.48 0.53
C ARG A 359 -16.73 -7.00 1.25
N ASP A 360 -16.92 -6.00 2.09
CA ASP A 360 -15.88 -5.51 3.00
C ASP A 360 -15.61 -6.47 4.18
N VAL A 361 -16.63 -7.20 4.65
CA VAL A 361 -16.51 -8.19 5.73
C VAL A 361 -16.64 -9.59 5.12
N LEU A 362 -15.63 -10.43 5.33
CA LEU A 362 -15.46 -11.71 4.63
C LEU A 362 -16.00 -12.91 5.44
N VAL A 363 -16.51 -12.66 6.64
CA VAL A 363 -17.21 -13.65 7.47
C VAL A 363 -18.70 -13.36 7.44
N ASP A 364 -19.47 -14.42 7.59
CA ASP A 364 -20.92 -14.35 7.62
C ASP A 364 -21.47 -13.89 8.94
N GLU A 365 -22.58 -13.17 8.84
CA GLU A 365 -23.31 -12.66 9.98
C GLU A 365 -23.71 -13.78 10.95
N LYS A 366 -24.11 -14.95 10.44
CA LYS A 366 -24.51 -16.10 11.28
C LYS A 366 -23.34 -16.78 11.98
N HIS A 367 -22.12 -16.54 11.52
CA HIS A 367 -20.91 -17.09 12.12
C HIS A 367 -20.22 -16.09 13.03
N LEU A 368 -20.71 -14.84 13.11
CA LEU A 368 -20.16 -13.79 13.97
C LEU A 368 -20.00 -14.24 15.42
N GLU A 369 -20.95 -15.04 15.94
CA GLU A 369 -20.90 -15.56 17.32
C GLU A 369 -19.66 -16.42 17.59
N HIS A 370 -19.11 -17.10 16.56
CA HIS A 370 -17.87 -17.88 16.69
C HIS A 370 -16.62 -16.98 16.68
N TYR A 371 -16.79 -15.70 16.33
CA TYR A 371 -15.76 -14.67 16.26
C TYR A 371 -15.99 -13.57 17.31
N ASP A 372 -16.85 -13.76 18.32
CA ASP A 372 -17.07 -12.73 19.35
C ASP A 372 -15.75 -12.27 20.01
N ASP A 373 -14.76 -13.16 20.09
CA ASP A 373 -13.42 -12.88 20.62
C ASP A 373 -12.35 -12.56 19.54
N SER A 374 -12.70 -12.64 18.25
CA SER A 374 -11.76 -12.52 17.13
C SER A 374 -12.19 -11.45 16.13
N ALA A 375 -11.23 -10.63 15.72
CA ALA A 375 -11.43 -9.70 14.62
C ALA A 375 -11.97 -10.39 13.35
N LEU A 376 -13.03 -9.80 12.79
CA LEU A 376 -13.60 -10.26 11.53
C LEU A 376 -12.61 -10.01 10.39
N PRO A 377 -12.37 -10.99 9.50
CA PRO A 377 -11.56 -10.78 8.32
C PRO A 377 -12.27 -9.77 7.42
N LYS A 378 -11.51 -8.75 7.00
CA LYS A 378 -11.99 -7.67 6.13
C LYS A 378 -11.29 -7.76 4.78
N LEU A 379 -11.95 -7.24 3.75
CA LEU A 379 -11.31 -7.00 2.46
C LEU A 379 -10.11 -6.08 2.67
N ARG A 380 -8.96 -6.49 2.14
CA ARG A 380 -7.72 -5.71 2.18
C ARG A 380 -7.27 -5.41 0.76
N PRO A 381 -6.55 -4.31 0.54
CA PRO A 381 -5.90 -4.08 -0.74
C PRO A 381 -4.95 -5.23 -1.08
N THR A 382 -4.76 -5.50 -2.37
CA THR A 382 -3.76 -6.48 -2.83
C THR A 382 -2.38 -5.92 -2.51
N GLU A 383 -1.64 -6.59 -1.64
CA GLU A 383 -0.38 -6.07 -1.12
C GLU A 383 0.65 -7.16 -0.84
N ARG A 384 1.91 -6.87 -1.16
CA ARG A 384 3.08 -7.70 -0.81
C ARG A 384 3.85 -7.06 0.34
N GLY A 385 3.31 -7.21 1.55
CA GLY A 385 3.92 -6.70 2.76
C GLY A 385 5.14 -7.52 3.23
N PRO A 386 5.84 -7.03 4.28
CA PRO A 386 7.04 -7.66 4.83
C PRO A 386 6.73 -9.00 5.51
N ILE A 387 5.66 -9.05 6.31
CA ILE A 387 5.26 -10.21 7.11
C ILE A 387 3.96 -10.79 6.55
N LEU A 388 2.96 -9.94 6.32
CA LEU A 388 1.70 -10.32 5.68
C LEU A 388 1.74 -10.11 4.15
N THR A 389 1.13 -11.03 3.40
CA THR A 389 0.84 -10.85 1.98
C THR A 389 -0.63 -11.10 1.73
N VAL A 390 -1.28 -10.20 0.99
CA VAL A 390 -2.68 -10.31 0.59
C VAL A 390 -2.72 -10.45 -0.92
N GLY A 391 -3.28 -11.56 -1.39
CA GLY A 391 -3.54 -11.82 -2.80
C GLY A 391 -5.02 -12.08 -3.03
N HIS A 392 -5.48 -11.81 -4.25
CA HIS A 392 -6.87 -12.02 -4.63
C HIS A 392 -6.94 -12.78 -5.95
N THR A 393 -7.88 -13.71 -6.04
CA THR A 393 -8.10 -14.51 -7.25
C THR A 393 -9.58 -14.59 -7.60
N LEU A 394 -9.88 -14.70 -8.89
CA LEU A 394 -11.18 -15.05 -9.43
C LEU A 394 -11.03 -16.35 -10.21
N ASP A 395 -11.64 -17.40 -9.70
CA ASP A 395 -11.75 -18.69 -10.35
C ASP A 395 -13.07 -18.76 -11.12
N ILE A 396 -12.99 -19.07 -12.40
CA ILE A 396 -14.11 -19.18 -13.33
C ILE A 396 -14.13 -20.60 -13.83
N ALA A 397 -15.26 -21.28 -13.70
CA ALA A 397 -15.40 -22.67 -14.11
C ALA A 397 -16.60 -22.82 -15.05
N LEU A 398 -16.36 -23.17 -16.32
CA LEU A 398 -17.42 -23.39 -17.31
C LEU A 398 -17.62 -24.88 -17.49
N MET A 399 -18.84 -25.34 -17.25
CA MET A 399 -19.20 -26.72 -17.55
C MET A 399 -19.47 -26.83 -19.06
N CYS A 400 -18.81 -27.78 -19.70
CA CYS A 400 -19.01 -28.16 -21.08
C CYS A 400 -19.61 -29.56 -21.12
N THR A 401 -20.69 -29.73 -21.87
CA THR A 401 -21.22 -31.06 -22.19
C THR A 401 -21.11 -31.31 -23.68
N TYR A 402 -20.77 -32.53 -24.06
CA TYR A 402 -20.60 -32.93 -25.45
C TYR A 402 -21.31 -34.25 -25.70
N ASP A 403 -22.19 -34.28 -26.70
CA ASP A 403 -22.86 -35.49 -27.11
C ASP A 403 -21.91 -36.39 -27.89
N LEU A 404 -21.58 -37.59 -27.39
CA LEU A 404 -20.70 -38.55 -28.05
C LEU A 404 -21.41 -39.37 -29.14
N SER A 405 -22.75 -39.41 -29.16
CA SER A 405 -23.48 -40.12 -30.20
C SER A 405 -23.48 -39.35 -31.52
N GLU A 406 -23.18 -40.05 -32.61
CA GLU A 406 -23.35 -39.52 -33.97
C GLU A 406 -24.72 -39.89 -34.57
N ASP A 407 -25.42 -40.87 -33.97
CA ASP A 407 -26.70 -41.37 -34.45
C ASP A 407 -27.86 -40.48 -33.97
N GLU A 408 -28.49 -39.76 -34.91
CA GLU A 408 -29.73 -39.01 -34.70
C GLU A 408 -30.89 -39.95 -34.31
N GLY A 409 -31.02 -40.25 -33.01
CA GLY A 409 -32.12 -41.05 -32.45
C GLY A 409 -31.74 -41.98 -31.30
N ALA A 410 -30.46 -42.11 -30.96
CA ALA A 410 -30.03 -42.80 -29.74
C ALA A 410 -30.16 -41.89 -28.51
N ASP A 411 -30.28 -42.48 -27.32
CA ASP A 411 -30.22 -41.72 -26.06
C ASP A 411 -28.87 -40.97 -25.99
N PRO A 412 -28.87 -39.67 -25.64
CA PRO A 412 -27.68 -38.83 -25.74
C PRO A 412 -26.61 -39.32 -24.76
N ASN A 413 -25.47 -39.74 -25.29
CA ASN A 413 -24.31 -40.14 -24.48
C ASN A 413 -23.47 -38.89 -24.16
N LEU A 414 -23.86 -38.18 -23.11
CA LEU A 414 -23.26 -36.89 -22.74
C LEU A 414 -21.95 -37.07 -21.96
N ALA A 415 -20.84 -36.68 -22.57
CA ALA A 415 -19.59 -36.41 -21.87
C ALA A 415 -19.65 -35.05 -21.18
N THR A 416 -19.18 -34.94 -19.94
CA THR A 416 -19.16 -33.67 -19.20
C THR A 416 -17.75 -33.35 -18.72
N ASP A 417 -17.27 -32.14 -18.98
CA ASP A 417 -16.00 -31.61 -18.49
C ASP A 417 -16.13 -30.17 -17.99
N GLU A 418 -15.11 -29.70 -17.27
CA GLU A 418 -15.06 -28.35 -16.71
C GLU A 418 -13.82 -27.60 -17.22
N LEU A 419 -14.04 -26.39 -17.75
CA LEU A 419 -13.01 -25.46 -18.16
C LEU A 419 -12.77 -24.46 -17.04
N CYS A 420 -11.62 -24.57 -16.37
CA CYS A 420 -11.25 -23.68 -15.27
C CYS A 420 -10.25 -22.61 -15.70
N LEU A 421 -10.49 -21.37 -15.27
CA LEU A 421 -9.61 -20.22 -15.46
C LEU A 421 -9.45 -19.48 -14.12
N THR A 422 -8.21 -19.33 -13.67
CA THR A 422 -7.87 -18.58 -12.45
C THR A 422 -7.23 -17.26 -12.83
N LEU A 423 -7.85 -16.15 -12.42
CA LEU A 423 -7.46 -14.79 -12.77
C LEU A 423 -6.99 -14.05 -11.51
N PRO A 424 -5.86 -13.33 -11.55
CA PRO A 424 -5.47 -12.48 -10.44
C PRO A 424 -6.37 -11.24 -10.39
N LEU A 425 -6.81 -10.86 -9.19
CA LEU A 425 -7.48 -9.59 -8.94
C LEU A 425 -6.52 -8.63 -8.24
N SER A 426 -6.67 -7.33 -8.49
CA SER A 426 -5.85 -6.29 -7.86
C SER A 426 -6.74 -5.22 -7.22
N PHE A 427 -7.01 -5.36 -5.92
CA PHE A 427 -7.77 -4.39 -5.15
C PHE A 427 -6.87 -3.24 -4.70
N VAL A 428 -7.23 -2.00 -5.04
CA VAL A 428 -6.43 -0.80 -4.79
C VAL A 428 -7.24 0.29 -4.12
N ARG A 429 -6.56 1.22 -3.44
CA ARG A 429 -7.18 2.44 -2.93
C ARG A 429 -7.12 3.54 -3.98
N LEU A 430 -8.26 4.13 -4.30
CA LEU A 430 -8.29 5.35 -5.10
C LEU A 430 -8.22 6.60 -4.23
N PRO A 431 -7.59 7.69 -4.71
CA PRO A 431 -7.74 8.98 -4.07
C PRO A 431 -9.20 9.42 -4.16
N LYS A 432 -9.77 9.93 -3.06
CA LYS A 432 -11.13 10.49 -3.12
C LYS A 432 -11.11 11.71 -4.04
N ARG A 433 -11.79 11.62 -5.18
CA ARG A 433 -12.01 12.79 -6.04
C ARG A 433 -12.85 13.78 -5.25
N ASN A 434 -12.31 14.97 -5.04
CA ASN A 434 -13.05 16.03 -4.40
C ASN A 434 -14.11 16.52 -5.40
N PRO A 435 -15.41 16.29 -5.17
CA PRO A 435 -16.45 16.61 -6.16
C PRO A 435 -16.53 18.11 -6.47
N GLN A 436 -15.94 18.96 -5.63
CA GLN A 436 -15.92 20.41 -5.79
C GLN A 436 -14.86 20.94 -6.75
N LEU A 437 -13.85 20.14 -7.11
CA LEU A 437 -12.97 20.48 -8.22
C LEU A 437 -13.57 19.86 -9.47
N SER A 438 -14.71 20.43 -9.89
CA SER A 438 -15.11 20.34 -11.29
C SER A 438 -13.90 20.81 -12.07
N ILE A 439 -13.31 19.91 -12.85
CA ILE A 439 -12.38 20.31 -13.92
C ILE A 439 -13.14 21.42 -14.62
N VAL A 440 -12.64 22.65 -14.53
CA VAL A 440 -13.17 23.75 -15.32
C VAL A 440 -13.03 23.24 -16.74
N ASP A 441 -14.14 22.82 -17.32
CA ASP A 441 -14.24 22.50 -18.73
C ASP A 441 -13.65 23.71 -19.44
N LEU A 442 -12.44 23.54 -19.95
CA LEU A 442 -11.84 24.49 -20.87
C LEU A 442 -12.88 24.66 -21.98
N PRO A 443 -13.40 25.89 -22.21
CA PRO A 443 -14.48 26.08 -23.15
C PRO A 443 -14.07 25.49 -24.49
N GLY A 444 -14.87 24.57 -24.99
CA GLY A 444 -14.74 24.00 -26.33
C GLY A 444 -14.69 25.14 -27.33
N VAL A 445 -13.49 25.42 -27.84
CA VAL A 445 -13.30 26.34 -28.96
C VAL A 445 -13.51 25.51 -30.22
N ASP A 446 -14.77 25.49 -30.67
CA ASP A 446 -15.12 25.15 -32.04
C ASP A 446 -14.56 26.23 -32.98
N VAL A 447 -13.34 26.08 -33.47
CA VAL A 447 -12.83 26.87 -34.60
C VAL A 447 -11.98 26.01 -35.54
N PRO A 448 -12.40 25.80 -36.80
CA PRO A 448 -11.52 25.36 -37.86
C PRO A 448 -10.87 26.61 -38.47
N GLN A 449 -9.64 26.96 -38.07
CA GLN A 449 -8.84 27.89 -38.87
C GLN A 449 -7.33 27.65 -38.70
N SER A 450 -6.72 27.40 -39.84
CA SER A 450 -5.29 27.28 -40.07
C SER A 450 -4.58 28.56 -39.59
N GLY A 451 -3.73 28.40 -38.58
CA GLY A 451 -2.90 29.46 -38.04
C GLY A 451 -1.97 28.86 -36.99
N LEU A 452 -0.66 29.03 -37.20
CA LEU A 452 0.42 28.50 -36.37
C LEU A 452 0.13 28.74 -34.88
N LEU A 453 -0.22 27.67 -34.16
CA LEU A 453 -0.33 27.69 -32.71
C LEU A 453 1.06 27.95 -32.10
N PRO A 454 1.18 28.85 -31.10
CA PRO A 454 2.39 28.91 -30.30
C PRO A 454 2.58 27.57 -29.59
N PRO A 455 3.82 27.12 -29.31
CA PRO A 455 4.05 25.87 -28.63
C PRO A 455 3.27 25.89 -27.31
N SER A 456 2.32 24.98 -27.18
CA SER A 456 1.62 24.69 -25.94
C SER A 456 2.67 24.55 -24.84
N LEU A 457 2.65 25.45 -23.86
CA LEU A 457 3.49 25.38 -22.68
C LEU A 457 3.23 24.03 -21.99
N SER A 458 4.08 23.04 -22.24
CA SER A 458 3.96 21.67 -21.73
C SER A 458 4.21 21.55 -20.23
N TYR A 459 4.40 22.67 -19.55
CA TYR A 459 4.55 22.78 -18.11
C TYR A 459 3.97 24.15 -17.72
N SER A 460 2.67 24.24 -17.49
CA SER A 460 2.13 25.33 -16.67
C SER A 460 2.81 25.23 -15.31
N GLN A 461 3.88 26.00 -15.14
CA GLN A 461 4.57 26.34 -13.90
C GLN A 461 4.21 25.40 -12.75
N ALA A 462 4.73 24.17 -12.77
CA ALA A 462 4.62 23.28 -11.64
C ALA A 462 5.23 24.05 -10.47
N LEU A 463 4.38 24.56 -9.59
CA LEU A 463 4.83 25.16 -8.35
C LEU A 463 5.79 24.14 -7.72
N PRO A 464 6.89 24.58 -7.12
CA PRO A 464 7.89 23.66 -6.62
C PRO A 464 7.24 22.63 -5.69
N ALA A 465 7.79 21.42 -5.60
CA ALA A 465 7.15 20.26 -4.97
C ALA A 465 6.58 20.49 -3.55
N TYR A 466 7.02 21.55 -2.85
CA TYR A 466 6.50 21.99 -1.56
C TYR A 466 5.11 22.64 -1.58
N ASN A 467 4.56 23.03 -2.75
CA ASN A 467 3.20 23.55 -2.87
C ASN A 467 2.15 22.46 -3.11
N GLN A 468 2.58 21.21 -3.30
CA GLN A 468 1.71 20.06 -3.52
C GLN A 468 1.45 19.34 -2.19
N LEU A 469 0.36 19.70 -1.52
CA LEU A 469 -0.02 19.10 -0.23
C LEU A 469 -0.90 17.87 -0.45
N TYR A 470 -0.49 16.77 0.18
CA TYR A 470 -1.20 15.50 0.14
C TYR A 470 -2.01 15.28 1.41
N TYR A 471 -3.32 15.13 1.26
CA TYR A 471 -4.23 14.96 2.39
C TYR A 471 -4.53 13.49 2.66
N ARG A 472 -5.13 13.23 3.84
CA ARG A 472 -5.44 11.88 4.33
C ARG A 472 -6.32 11.06 3.38
N ASP A 473 -7.16 11.74 2.62
CA ASP A 473 -8.08 11.18 1.63
C ASP A 473 -7.44 10.91 0.26
N GLY A 474 -6.15 11.23 0.09
CA GLY A 474 -5.47 11.16 -1.19
C GLY A 474 -5.86 12.30 -2.14
N SER A 475 -6.48 13.39 -1.65
CA SER A 475 -6.58 14.60 -2.46
C SER A 475 -5.22 15.28 -2.50
N LEU A 476 -4.79 15.64 -3.71
CA LEU A 476 -3.73 16.62 -3.93
C LEU A 476 -4.40 17.99 -3.92
N ARG A 477 -3.97 18.88 -3.02
CA ARG A 477 -4.33 20.29 -3.10
C ARG A 477 -3.07 21.10 -3.26
N GLU A 478 -3.13 22.06 -4.17
CA GLU A 478 -2.11 23.08 -4.27
C GLU A 478 -2.35 24.07 -3.15
N ASP A 479 -1.33 24.35 -2.33
CA ASP A 479 -1.39 25.47 -1.40
C ASP A 479 -1.13 26.76 -2.19
N PRO A 480 -2.14 27.63 -2.37
CA PRO A 480 -1.95 28.90 -3.07
C PRO A 480 -1.20 29.92 -2.20
N THR A 481 -0.92 29.61 -0.93
CA THR A 481 -0.20 30.51 -0.03
C THR A 481 1.17 30.78 -0.63
N PRO A 482 1.49 32.03 -1.03
CA PRO A 482 2.83 32.35 -1.51
C PRO A 482 3.79 32.00 -0.39
N LEU A 483 4.87 31.27 -0.72
CA LEU A 483 5.96 30.99 0.20
C LEU A 483 6.25 32.26 1.02
N PRO A 484 6.43 32.16 2.35
CA PRO A 484 6.89 33.30 3.12
C PRO A 484 8.14 33.81 2.42
N ARG A 485 8.05 35.01 1.83
CA ARG A 485 9.22 35.66 1.27
C ARG A 485 10.12 35.90 2.48
N TYR A 486 11.16 35.10 2.63
CA TYR A 486 12.34 35.50 3.38
C TYR A 486 13.02 36.63 2.59
N THR A 487 12.31 37.75 2.40
CA THR A 487 12.96 39.02 2.11
C THR A 487 13.67 39.39 3.40
N ARG A 488 14.98 39.15 3.42
CA ARG A 488 15.89 39.85 4.32
C ARG A 488 15.47 41.32 4.28
N ASP A 489 15.21 41.94 5.43
CA ASP A 489 14.91 43.37 5.47
C ASP A 489 16.07 44.06 4.71
N PRO A 490 15.81 44.89 3.68
CA PRO A 490 16.88 45.51 2.89
C PRO A 490 17.85 46.35 3.74
N LYS A 491 17.47 46.66 4.99
CA LYS A 491 18.33 47.31 5.99
C LYS A 491 19.37 46.38 6.64
N ASP A 492 19.17 45.06 6.57
CA ASP A 492 20.06 44.01 7.10
C ASP A 492 20.94 43.37 6.02
N ALA A 493 20.95 43.94 4.81
CA ALA A 493 21.87 43.57 3.74
C ALA A 493 23.24 44.22 3.98
N GLU A 494 23.98 43.75 4.98
CA GLU A 494 25.43 43.94 4.98
C GLU A 494 26.03 43.23 3.77
N ASP A 495 27.02 43.86 3.14
CA ASP A 495 27.77 43.31 2.02
C ASP A 495 28.20 41.87 2.36
N PRO A 496 27.94 40.89 1.49
CA PRO A 496 28.34 39.52 1.77
C PRO A 496 29.86 39.47 1.97
N PRO A 497 30.37 38.80 3.02
CA PRO A 497 31.80 38.57 3.13
C PRO A 497 32.27 37.83 1.87
N PRO A 498 33.48 38.13 1.37
CA PRO A 498 34.01 37.49 0.18
C PRO A 498 33.93 35.96 0.35
N PRO A 499 33.50 35.23 -0.69
CA PRO A 499 33.29 33.79 -0.58
C PRO A 499 34.59 33.11 -0.14
N PRO A 500 34.54 32.13 0.78
CA PRO A 500 35.72 31.36 1.15
C PRO A 500 36.28 30.71 -0.11
N VAL A 501 37.60 30.81 -0.29
CA VAL A 501 38.33 30.18 -1.39
C VAL A 501 38.11 28.67 -1.29
N VAL A 502 37.19 28.15 -2.09
CA VAL A 502 36.97 26.72 -2.25
C VAL A 502 38.19 26.16 -2.98
N CYS A 503 39.06 25.46 -2.25
CA CYS A 503 40.07 24.59 -2.85
C CYS A 503 39.38 23.64 -3.82
N LYS A 504 39.66 23.80 -5.12
CA LYS A 504 39.22 22.89 -6.17
C LYS A 504 39.77 21.49 -5.86
N GLN A 505 38.91 20.56 -5.44
CA GLN A 505 39.22 19.14 -5.51
C GLN A 505 39.34 18.76 -6.99
N ILE A 506 40.56 18.45 -7.41
CA ILE A 506 40.86 17.81 -8.68
C ILE A 506 40.34 16.37 -8.57
N PRO A 507 39.51 15.87 -9.50
CA PRO A 507 39.06 14.49 -9.47
C PRO A 507 40.25 13.55 -9.65
N PRO A 508 40.33 12.42 -8.90
CA PRO A 508 41.44 11.49 -9.04
C PRO A 508 41.46 10.91 -10.46
N THR A 509 42.57 11.16 -11.13
CA THR A 509 42.97 10.63 -12.42
C THR A 509 42.89 9.10 -12.41
N LYS A 510 42.21 8.54 -13.40
CA LYS A 510 42.21 7.10 -13.71
C LYS A 510 43.65 6.59 -13.79
N LEU A 511 43.98 5.58 -12.99
CA LEU A 511 45.18 4.76 -13.19
C LEU A 511 44.85 3.57 -14.11
N PRO A 512 45.83 3.13 -14.91
CA PRO A 512 45.60 2.24 -16.05
C PRO A 512 45.47 0.77 -15.64
N LEU A 513 44.57 0.08 -16.34
CA LEU A 513 44.49 -1.38 -16.35
C LEU A 513 45.66 -1.93 -17.17
N THR A 514 46.57 -2.65 -16.52
CA THR A 514 47.48 -3.60 -17.18
C THR A 514 46.87 -5.00 -17.19
N PRO A 515 47.09 -5.79 -18.26
CA PRO A 515 46.48 -7.10 -18.42
C PRO A 515 47.24 -8.16 -17.61
N ALA A 516 46.52 -9.00 -16.89
CA ALA A 516 47.07 -10.23 -16.32
C ALA A 516 46.95 -11.36 -17.34
N VAL A 517 48.11 -11.94 -17.63
CA VAL A 517 48.36 -13.05 -18.55
C VAL A 517 47.82 -14.37 -17.97
N SER A 518 47.24 -15.16 -18.85
CA SER A 518 46.87 -16.58 -18.73
C SER A 518 48.08 -17.47 -18.42
N ASP A 519 47.94 -18.42 -17.50
CA ASP A 519 48.04 -19.86 -17.83
C ASP A 519 47.96 -20.80 -16.59
N VAL A 520 47.20 -21.91 -16.78
CA VAL A 520 47.51 -23.32 -16.45
C VAL A 520 47.74 -23.64 -14.95
N SER A 521 46.97 -24.47 -14.23
CA SER A 521 46.69 -25.89 -14.49
C SER A 521 45.77 -26.46 -13.37
N GLU A 522 44.90 -27.40 -13.77
CA GLU A 522 44.28 -28.50 -13.00
C GLU A 522 45.31 -29.39 -12.22
N PRO A 523 44.95 -30.46 -11.47
CA PRO A 523 43.64 -30.91 -10.94
C PRO A 523 43.67 -31.49 -9.48
N LEU A 524 42.48 -31.94 -9.02
CA LEU A 524 42.17 -33.10 -8.14
C LEU A 524 42.67 -33.13 -6.69
N SER A 525 41.70 -33.11 -5.75
CA SER A 525 41.41 -34.18 -4.77
C SER A 525 39.99 -34.01 -4.23
#